data_AF-A0A564TRF9-F1
#
_entry.id   AF-A0A564TRF9-F1
#
_cell.length_a   1.000
_cell.length_b   1.000
_cell.length_c   1.000
_cell.angle_alpha   90.00
_cell.angle_beta   90.00
_cell.angle_gamma   90.00
#
_symmetry.space_group_name_H-M   'P 1'
#
loop_
_entity.id
_entity.type
_entity.pdbx_description
1 polymer ?
#
loop_
_entity_poly.entity_id
_entity_poly.type
_entity_poly.pdbx_seq_one_letter_code
_entity_poly.pdbx_strand_id
1 'polypeptide(L)' 'MSDLKFTCTGCRNGCVITVCYNEEGYPDVKGNGCMRGVLYANDKVRAMDEKETDK' A
#
# COMPACT_ATOMS: atom_id res chain seq x y z
N MET A 1 2.30 3.69 14.87
CA MET A 1 2.10 3.05 13.57
C MET A 1 1.95 4.15 12.54
N SER A 2 2.78 4.16 11.51
CA SER A 2 2.79 5.24 10.50
C SER A 2 1.95 4.80 9.30
N ASP A 3 0.89 5.53 8.99
CA ASP A 3 0.10 5.27 7.79
C ASP A 3 0.92 5.60 6.54
N LEU A 4 1.05 4.65 5.61
CA LEU A 4 1.74 4.86 4.33
C LEU A 4 0.74 5.38 3.31
N LYS A 5 0.89 6.65 2.92
CA LYS A 5 0.06 7.27 1.89
C LYS A 5 0.83 7.40 0.60
N PHE A 6 0.26 6.92 -0.50
CA PHE A 6 0.84 7.08 -1.82
C PHE A 6 -0.24 7.21 -2.90
N THR A 7 0.18 7.83 -4.01
CA THR A 7 -0.67 8.00 -5.19
C THR A 7 -0.48 6.79 -6.10
N CYS A 8 -1.59 6.12 -6.43
CA CYS A 8 -1.60 5.04 -7.41
C CYS A 8 -1.27 5.58 -8.80
N THR A 9 -0.24 5.02 -9.44
CA THR A 9 0.16 5.35 -10.81
C THR A 9 -0.30 4.32 -11.84
N GLY A 10 -1.05 3.29 -11.41
CA GLY A 10 -1.57 2.23 -12.28
C GLY A 10 -2.64 2.68 -13.29
N CYS A 11 -3.15 3.91 -13.18
CA CYS A 11 -4.00 4.55 -14.19
C CYS A 11 -3.91 6.08 -14.07
N ARG A 12 -4.49 6.81 -15.04
CA ARG A 12 -4.48 8.28 -15.07
C ARG A 12 -5.29 8.97 -13.96
N ASN A 13 -6.12 8.22 -13.22
CA ASN A 13 -6.94 8.81 -12.15
C ASN A 13 -6.13 9.24 -10.93
N GLY A 14 -4.92 8.69 -10.72
CA GLY A 14 -4.08 9.10 -9.60
C GLY A 14 -4.75 8.92 -8.23
N CYS A 15 -5.47 7.82 -8.01
CA CYS A 15 -6.19 7.61 -6.75
C CYS A 15 -5.21 7.60 -5.57
N VAL A 16 -5.58 8.30 -4.49
CA VAL A 16 -4.83 8.24 -3.24
C VAL A 16 -5.17 6.94 -2.52
N ILE A 17 -4.13 6.18 -2.18
CA ILE A 17 -4.22 4.95 -1.42
C ILE A 17 -3.49 5.14 -0.10
N THR A 18 -4.12 4.68 0.97
CA THR A 18 -3.55 4.66 2.32
C THR A 18 -3.39 3.21 2.74
N VAL A 19 -2.19 2.83 3.18
CA VAL A 19 -1.95 1.54 3.79
C VAL A 19 -1.72 1.76 5.28
N CYS A 20 -2.52 1.09 6.08
CA CYS A 20 -2.38 1.04 7.53
C CYS A 20 -1.86 -0.36 7.89
N TYR A 21 -1.08 -0.49 8.96
CA TYR A 21 -0.77 -1.81 9.52
C TYR A 21 -1.70 -2.06 10.70
N ASN A 22 -2.29 -3.25 10.78
CA ASN A 22 -3.09 -3.64 11.92
C ASN A 22 -2.18 -4.00 13.12
N GLU A 23 -2.79 -4.29 14.28
CA GLU A 23 -2.05 -4.63 15.51
C GLU A 23 -1.19 -5.89 15.38
N GLU A 24 -1.54 -6.76 14.44
CA GLU A 24 -0.82 -7.99 14.10
C GLU A 24 0.29 -7.76 13.05
N GLY A 25 0.46 -6.52 12.57
CA GLY A 25 1.47 -6.16 11.57
C GLY A 25 1.08 -6.48 10.11
N TYR A 26 -0.17 -6.84 9.85
CA TYR A 26 -0.65 -7.04 8.48
C TYR A 26 -1.09 -5.73 7.82
N PRO A 27 -0.77 -5.51 6.54
CA PRO A 27 -1.18 -4.33 5.82
C PRO A 27 -2.66 -4.36 5.45
N ASP A 28 -3.38 -3.33 5.84
CA ASP A 28 -4.76 -3.02 5.50
C ASP A 28 -4.81 -1.84 4.53
N VAL A 29 -5.35 -2.05 3.33
CA VAL A 29 -5.38 -1.05 2.26
C VAL A 29 -6.70 -0.30 2.29
N LYS A 30 -6.66 0.99 2.63
CA LYS A 30 -7.80 1.91 2.67
C LYS A 30 -7.73 2.96 1.57
N GLY A 31 -8.90 3.31 1.02
CA GLY A 31 -9.04 4.39 0.05
C GLY A 31 -9.92 4.02 -1.14
N ASN A 32 -10.17 5.00 -2.02
CA ASN A 32 -10.99 4.83 -3.22
C ASN A 32 -10.19 4.11 -4.31
N GLY A 33 -9.93 2.83 -4.10
CA GLY A 33 -9.10 1.99 -4.95
C GLY A 33 -9.96 1.19 -5.93
N CYS A 34 -9.77 1.43 -7.22
CA CYS A 34 -10.13 0.41 -8.21
C CYS A 34 -9.29 -0.86 -7.97
N MET A 35 -9.68 -2.00 -8.54
CA MET A 35 -8.94 -3.25 -8.37
C MET A 35 -7.44 -3.13 -8.70
N ARG A 36 -7.09 -2.28 -9.69
CA ARG A 36 -5.69 -1.96 -10.03
C ARG A 36 -4.95 -1.23 -8.90
N GLY A 37 -5.62 -0.33 -8.21
CA GLY A 37 -5.06 0.38 -7.06
C GLY A 37 -4.74 -0.56 -5.91
N VAL A 38 -5.64 -1.50 -5.61
CA VAL A 38 -5.44 -2.51 -4.57
C VAL A 38 -4.25 -3.41 -4.90
N LEU A 39 -4.12 -3.87 -6.15
CA LEU A 39 -2.97 -4.67 -6.59
C LEU A 39 -1.66 -3.88 -6.49
N TYR A 40 -1.64 -2.64 -7.00
CA TYR A 40 -0.47 -1.77 -6.93
C TYR A 40 -0.03 -1.49 -5.47
N ALA A 41 -0.99 -1.32 -4.57
CA ALA A 41 -0.72 -1.13 -3.15
C ALA A 41 -0.09 -2.36 -2.50
N ASN A 42 -0.64 -3.54 -2.76
CA ASN A 42 -0.09 -4.79 -2.24
C ASN A 42 1.34 -5.07 -2.75
N ASP A 43 1.61 -4.83 -4.03
CA ASP A 43 2.97 -4.98 -4.59
C ASP A 43 3.96 -4.01 -3.94
N LYS A 44 3.56 -2.74 -3.75
CA LYS A 44 4.37 -1.73 -3.08
C LYS A 44 4.69 -2.12 -1.64
N VAL A 45 3.70 -2.61 -0.91
CA VAL A 45 3.86 -3.02 0.49
C VAL A 45 4.76 -4.24 0.62
N ARG A 46 4.58 -5.26 -0.22
CA ARG A 46 5.47 -6.43 -0.27
C ARG A 46 6.93 -6.05 -0.54
N ALA A 47 7.16 -5.18 -1.52
CA ALA A 47 8.50 -4.69 -1.84
C ALA A 47 9.12 -3.80 -0.75
N MET A 48 8.32 -3.27 0.18
CA MET A 48 8.80 -2.54 1.36
C MET A 48 9.16 -3.50 2.49
N ASP A 49 8.33 -4.52 2.72
CA ASP A 49 8.55 -5.56 3.74
C ASP A 49 9.83 -6.37 3.48
N GLU A 50 10.06 -6.76 2.22
CA GLU A 50 11.29 -7.46 1.79
C GLU A 50 12.57 -6.64 2.00
N LYS A 51 12.48 -5.31 2.10
CA LYS A 51 13.64 -4.45 2.36
C LYS A 51 13.93 -4.27 3.85
N GLU A 52 13.00 -4.61 4.72
CA GLU A 52 13.18 -4.49 6.17
C GLU A 52 13.85 -5.73 6.78
N THR A 53 13.85 -6.87 6.06
CA THR A 53 14.46 -8.14 6.50
C THR A 53 15.94 -8.31 6.15
N ASP A 54 16.57 -7.32 5.49
CA ASP A 54 18.00 -7.31 5.12
C ASP A 54 18.87 -6.43 6.06
N LYS A 55 18.50 -6.30 7.34
CA LYS A 55 19.27 -5.55 8.35
C LYS A 55 19.55 -6.34 9.62
#